data_AF-A0A442T4K3-F1
#
_entry.id   AF-A0A442T4K3-F1
#
_cell.length_a   1.000
_cell.length_b   1.000
_cell.length_c   1.000
_cell.angle_alpha   90.00
_cell.angle_beta   90.00
_cell.angle_gamma   90.00
#
_symmetry.space_group_name_H-M   'P 1'
#
loop_
_entity.id
_entity.type
_entity.pdbx_description
1 polymer ?
#
loop_
_entity_poly.entity_id
_entity_poly.type
_entity_poly.pdbx_seq_one_letter_code
_entity_poly.pdbx_strand_id
1 'polypeptide(L)'
;MTSGNLIPTAVLKRKAVVYVRQSTQAQVQLNLESQRRQYELVDVARRWGFRKVEVIDEDLGRTASGAVERPGFERLVDDLCTGHV
;
A
#
# COMPACT_ATOMS: atom_id res chain seq x y z
N MET A 1 -16.44 -8.43 21.23
CA MET A 1 -16.38 -9.69 20.47
C MET A 1 -15.94 -9.40 19.04
N THR A 2 -14.65 -9.55 18.77
CA THR A 2 -14.12 -10.15 17.54
C THR A 2 -12.81 -10.78 17.98
N SER A 3 -12.77 -12.11 17.94
CA SER A 3 -11.60 -12.91 18.27
C SER A 3 -10.42 -12.36 17.48
N GLY A 4 -9.32 -12.06 18.19
CA GLY A 4 -8.12 -11.50 17.60
C GLY A 4 -7.67 -12.35 16.41
N ASN A 5 -7.78 -11.80 15.20
CA ASN A 5 -6.99 -12.26 14.08
C ASN A 5 -5.54 -11.90 14.43
N LEU A 6 -4.88 -12.81 15.16
CA LEU A 6 -3.50 -12.65 15.56
C LEU A 6 -2.66 -12.86 14.31
N ILE A 7 -2.30 -11.77 13.63
CA ILE A 7 -1.23 -11.82 12.64
C ILE A 7 -0.01 -12.43 13.35
N PRO A 8 0.58 -13.52 12.85
CA PRO A 8 1.69 -14.18 13.52
C PRO A 8 2.81 -13.19 13.81
N THR A 9 3.43 -13.29 15.00
CA THR A 9 4.54 -12.39 15.38
C THR A 9 5.69 -12.42 14.38
N ALA A 10 5.91 -13.55 13.69
CA ALA A 10 6.87 -13.66 12.59
C ALA A 10 6.54 -12.73 11.41
N VAL A 11 5.25 -12.56 11.08
CA VAL A 11 4.79 -11.65 10.03
C VAL A 11 4.90 -10.19 10.49
N LEU A 12 4.56 -9.89 11.75
CA LEU A 12 4.68 -8.54 12.32
C LEU A 12 6.12 -8.01 12.44
N LYS A 13 7.12 -8.89 12.30
CA LYS A 13 8.54 -8.50 12.20
C LYS A 13 8.90 -7.93 10.83
N ARG A 14 8.12 -8.27 9.79
CA ARG A 14 8.29 -7.76 8.43
C ARG A 14 7.67 -6.36 8.29
N LYS A 15 7.87 -5.70 7.15
CA LYS A 15 7.24 -4.41 6.86
C LYS A 15 5.87 -4.64 6.23
N ALA A 16 4.86 -3.87 6.64
CA ALA A 16 3.63 -3.74 5.86
C ALA A 16 3.86 -2.70 4.76
N VAL A 17 3.28 -2.91 3.59
CA VAL A 17 3.31 -1.95 2.49
C VAL A 17 1.89 -1.52 2.15
N VAL A 18 1.67 -0.21 2.09
CA VAL A 18 0.44 0.43 1.62
C VAL A 18 0.73 1.01 0.24
N TYR A 19 0.32 0.30 -0.81
CA TYR A 19 0.44 0.77 -2.18
C TYR A 19 -0.81 1.59 -2.58
N VAL A 20 -0.62 2.89 -2.77
CA VAL A 20 -1.67 3.86 -3.08
C VAL A 20 -1.61 4.20 -4.57
N ARG A 21 -2.76 4.14 -5.25
CA ARG A 21 -2.83 4.50 -6.67
C ARG A 21 -4.17 5.10 -7.06
N GLN A 22 -4.15 5.97 -8.07
CA GLN A 22 -5.34 6.50 -8.73
C GLN A 22 -5.09 6.56 -10.23
N SER A 23 -6.09 6.18 -11.01
CA SER A 23 -5.91 5.78 -12.42
C SER A 23 -5.59 6.93 -13.38
N THR A 24 -5.93 8.17 -13.01
CA THR A 24 -5.73 9.36 -13.86
C THR A 24 -5.37 10.57 -13.01
N GLN A 25 -4.65 11.53 -13.60
CA GLN A 25 -4.30 12.78 -12.92
C GLN A 25 -5.54 13.55 -12.43
N ALA A 26 -6.64 13.51 -13.19
CA ALA A 26 -7.91 14.09 -12.79
C ALA A 26 -8.45 13.45 -11.51
N GLN A 27 -8.36 12.12 -11.37
CA GLN A 27 -8.77 11.44 -10.13
C GLN A 27 -7.87 11.83 -8.95
N VAL A 28 -6.57 12.02 -9.17
CA VAL A 28 -5.64 12.49 -8.12
C VAL A 28 -6.05 13.86 -7.59
N GLN A 29 -6.44 14.78 -8.47
CA GLN A 29 -6.80 16.15 -8.09
C GLN A 29 -8.22 16.26 -7.52
N LEU A 30 -9.16 15.45 -8.00
CA LEU A 30 -10.58 15.60 -7.68
C LEU A 30 -11.06 14.63 -6.59
N ASN A 31 -10.44 13.47 -6.44
CA ASN A 31 -10.91 12.42 -5.52
C ASN A 31 -10.06 12.39 -4.23
N LEU A 32 -9.89 13.54 -3.60
CA LEU A 32 -9.04 13.74 -2.41
C LEU A 32 -9.47 12.87 -1.23
N GLU A 33 -10.77 12.71 -0.97
CA GLU A 33 -11.27 11.85 0.12
C GLU A 33 -11.02 10.36 -0.13
N SER A 34 -10.99 9.93 -1.40
CA SER A 34 -10.60 8.56 -1.74
C SER A 34 -9.11 8.34 -1.55
N GLN A 35 -8.30 9.35 -1.87
CA GLN A 35 -6.86 9.32 -1.65
C GLN A 35 -6.55 9.30 -0.15
N ARG A 36 -7.15 10.20 0.64
CA ARG A 36 -7.02 10.25 2.10
C ARG A 36 -7.33 8.92 2.77
N ARG A 37 -8.46 8.29 2.44
CA ARG A 37 -8.84 6.98 3.00
C ARG A 37 -7.86 5.86 2.66
N GLN A 38 -7.19 5.93 1.51
CA GLN A 38 -6.14 4.97 1.18
C GLN A 38 -4.90 5.19 2.05
N TYR A 39 -4.49 6.44 2.27
CA TYR A 39 -3.38 6.73 3.19
C TYR A 39 -3.70 6.36 4.66
N GLU A 40 -4.96 6.46 5.10
CA GLU A 40 -5.40 6.02 6.43
C GLU A 40 -5.22 4.50 6.68
N LEU A 41 -4.99 3.70 5.63
CA LEU A 41 -4.61 2.28 5.77
C LEU A 41 -3.26 2.09 6.48
N VAL A 42 -2.41 3.12 6.54
CA VAL A 42 -1.20 3.11 7.37
C VAL A 42 -1.55 2.89 8.83
N ASP A 43 -2.58 3.57 9.33
CA ASP A 43 -3.00 3.44 10.73
C ASP A 43 -3.74 2.14 10.96
N VAL A 44 -4.40 1.59 9.94
CA VAL A 44 -4.92 0.22 9.98
C VAL A 44 -3.75 -0.75 10.22
N ALA A 45 -2.71 -0.73 9.39
CA ALA A 45 -1.54 -1.62 9.54
C ALA A 45 -0.89 -1.48 10.93
N ARG A 46 -0.77 -0.27 11.46
CA ARG A 46 -0.27 -0.02 12.82
C ARG A 46 -1.16 -0.64 13.89
N ARG A 47 -2.49 -0.51 13.78
CA ARG A 47 -3.44 -1.14 14.73
C ARG A 47 -3.36 -2.67 14.71
N TRP A 48 -2.98 -3.25 13.58
CA TRP A 48 -2.72 -4.69 13.45
C TRP A 48 -1.36 -5.14 14.01
N GLY A 49 -0.51 -4.21 14.45
CA GLY A 49 0.77 -4.50 15.13
C GLY A 49 2.01 -4.39 14.25
N PHE A 50 1.90 -3.95 12.99
CA PHE A 50 3.06 -3.72 12.15
C PHE A 50 3.84 -2.50 12.65
N ARG A 51 5.14 -2.69 12.92
CA ARG A 51 6.03 -1.61 13.37
C ARG A 51 6.63 -0.81 12.22
N LYS A 52 6.86 -1.48 11.09
CA LYS A 52 7.36 -0.86 9.86
C LYS A 52 6.22 -0.84 8.86
N VAL A 53 5.82 0.36 8.44
CA VAL A 53 4.80 0.56 7.41
C VAL A 53 5.40 1.49 6.37
N GLU A 54 5.47 1.03 5.13
CA GLU A 54 5.95 1.78 3.99
C GLU A 54 4.76 2.15 3.09
N VAL A 55 4.78 3.35 2.53
CA VAL A 55 3.79 3.78 1.54
C VAL A 55 4.48 3.87 0.19
N ILE A 56 3.82 3.34 -0.84
CA ILE A 56 4.26 3.44 -2.23
C ILE A 56 3.15 4.15 -3.00
N ASP A 57 3.41 5.36 -3.47
CA ASP A 57 2.44 6.22 -4.17
C ASP A 57 2.98 6.79 -5.50
N GLU A 58 4.07 6.20 -6.01
CA GLU A 58 4.76 6.60 -7.26
C GLU A 58 3.89 6.44 -8.52
N ASP A 59 2.80 5.67 -8.42
CA ASP A 59 1.89 5.35 -9.52
C ASP A 59 0.56 6.13 -9.43
N LEU A 60 0.54 7.25 -8.70
CA LEU A 60 -0.57 8.19 -8.75
C LEU A 60 -0.72 8.80 -10.15
N GLY A 61 -1.94 8.80 -10.65
CA GLY A 61 -2.26 9.28 -11.99
C GLY A 61 -1.98 8.28 -13.11
N ARG A 62 -1.51 7.07 -12.77
CA ARG A 62 -1.19 6.02 -13.75
C ARG A 62 -2.29 4.96 -13.80
N THR A 63 -2.72 4.62 -15.01
CA THR A 63 -3.70 3.55 -15.21
C THR A 63 -3.06 2.18 -14.94
N ALA A 64 -3.90 1.21 -14.56
CA ALA A 64 -3.50 -0.18 -14.41
C ALA A 64 -3.60 -0.99 -15.73
N SER A 65 -4.04 -0.37 -16.82
CA SER A 65 -4.21 -0.98 -18.14
C SER A 65 -3.11 -0.59 -19.13
N GLY A 66 -2.85 -1.47 -20.10
CA GLY A 66 -1.87 -1.24 -21.15
C GLY A 66 -0.42 -1.38 -20.69
N ALA A 67 0.51 -0.82 -21.45
CA ALA A 67 1.95 -0.86 -21.21
C ALA A 67 2.46 0.38 -20.44
N VAL A 68 1.63 0.96 -19.57
CA VAL A 68 2.04 2.11 -18.74
C VAL A 68 2.98 1.62 -17.65
N GLU A 69 4.17 2.21 -17.60
CA GLU A 69 5.17 1.92 -16.56
C GLU A 69 4.60 2.20 -15.17
N ARG A 70 4.86 1.31 -14.22
CA ARG A 70 4.39 1.44 -12.83
C ARG A 70 5.56 1.16 -11.89
N PRO A 71 6.52 2.10 -11.77
CA PRO A 71 7.73 1.90 -10.97
C PRO A 71 7.43 1.55 -9.51
N GLY A 72 6.36 2.12 -8.92
CA GLY A 72 5.95 1.77 -7.55
C GLY A 72 5.52 0.32 -7.42
N PHE A 73 4.72 -0.16 -8.37
CA PHE A 73 4.32 -1.57 -8.46
C PHE A 73 5.50 -2.51 -8.73
N GLU A 74 6.42 -2.12 -9.62
CA GLU A 74 7.63 -2.90 -9.90
C GLU A 74 8.49 -3.06 -8.65
N ARG A 75 8.70 -1.97 -7.89
CA ARG A 75 9.38 -2.04 -6.59
C ARG A 75 8.66 -2.94 -5.60
N LEU A 76 7.34 -2.84 -5.50
CA LEU A 76 6.54 -3.70 -4.62
C LEU A 76 6.72 -5.18 -4.95
N VAL A 77 6.73 -5.53 -6.23
CA VAL A 77 6.92 -6.91 -6.69
C VAL A 77 8.34 -7.38 -6.41
N ASP A 78 9.36 -6.56 -6.67
CA ASP A 78 10.75 -6.89 -6.36
C ASP A 78 10.95 -7.15 -4.86
N ASP A 79 10.42 -6.26 -4.01
CA ASP A 79 10.44 -6.42 -2.55
C ASP A 79 9.76 -7.72 -2.08
N LEU A 80 8.66 -8.11 -2.75
CA LEU A 80 7.96 -9.37 -2.48
C LEU A 80 8.79 -10.58 -2.88
N CYS A 81 9.41 -10.55 -4.07
CA CYS A 81 10.23 -11.64 -4.58
C CYS A 81 11.54 -11.81 -3.79
N THR A 82 12.10 -10.72 -3.26
CA THR A 82 13.34 -10.71 -2.47
C THR A 82 13.12 -10.92 -0.97
N GLY A 83 11.86 -10.94 -0.50
CA GLY A 83 11.52 -11.17 0.90
C GLY A 83 11.76 -9.97 1.82
N HIS A 84 11.80 -8.76 1.26
CA HIS A 84 11.92 -7.52 2.02
C HIS A 84 10.58 -7.06 2.64
N VAL A 85 9.47 -7.76 2.35
CA VAL A 85 8.11 -7.58 2.91
C VAL A 85 7.60 -8.77 3.70
#